data_AF-A0A957DIS9-F1
#
_entry.id   AF-A0A957DIS9-F1
#
_cell.length_a   1.000
_cell.length_b   1.000
_cell.length_c   1.000
_cell.angle_alpha   90.00
_cell.angle_beta   90.00
_cell.angle_gamma   90.00
#
_symmetry.space_group_name_H-M   'P 1'
#
loop_
_entity.id
_entity.type
_entity.pdbx_description
1 polymer ?
#
loop_
_entity_poly.entity_id
_entity_poly.type
_entity_poly.pdbx_seq_one_letter_code
_entity_poly.pdbx_strand_id
1 'polypeptide(L)' 'TLTEDHWKVIEFCRSDFVVQGDAPTIRRITTVGGVPTKQLYQLFPKGPGKKVAYIAGLKKPTGCI' A
#
# COMPACT_ATOMS: atom_id res chain seq x y z
N THR A 1 -9.30 -12.59 5.10
CA THR A 1 -8.03 -13.31 5.27
C THR A 1 -6.98 -12.63 4.42
N LEU A 2 -5.77 -12.40 4.97
CA LEU A 2 -4.66 -11.82 4.21
C LEU A 2 -4.01 -12.94 3.39
N THR A 3 -4.10 -12.86 2.07
CA THR A 3 -3.39 -13.77 1.15
C THR A 3 -1.96 -13.30 0.92
N GLU A 4 -1.13 -14.13 0.27
CA GLU A 4 0.26 -13.77 -0.10
C GLU A 4 0.34 -12.46 -0.89
N ASP A 5 -0.62 -12.21 -1.78
CA ASP A 5 -0.67 -10.96 -2.55
C ASP A 5 -0.90 -9.72 -1.67
N HIS A 6 -1.60 -9.86 -0.54
CA HIS A 6 -1.72 -8.77 0.43
C HIS A 6 -0.36 -8.51 1.08
N TRP A 7 0.37 -9.57 1.43
CA TRP A 7 1.68 -9.45 2.07
C TRP A 7 2.73 -8.82 1.16
N LYS A 8 2.75 -9.16 -0.14
CA LYS A 8 3.62 -8.49 -1.13
C LYS A 8 3.43 -6.97 -1.14
N VAL A 9 2.17 -6.51 -1.11
CA VAL A 9 1.86 -5.07 -1.05
C VAL A 9 2.33 -4.47 0.27
N ILE A 10 2.10 -5.15 1.40
CA ILE A 10 2.48 -4.67 2.73
C ILE A 10 4.00 -4.58 2.89
N GLU A 11 4.74 -5.59 2.47
CA GLU A 11 6.21 -5.61 2.48
C GLU A 11 6.79 -4.54 1.57
N PHE A 12 6.24 -4.38 0.36
CA PHE A 12 6.60 -3.28 -0.52
C PHE A 12 6.44 -1.93 0.19
N CYS A 13 5.31 -1.73 0.89
CA CYS A 13 5.06 -0.47 1.58
C CYS A 13 6.01 -0.22 2.74
N ARG A 14 6.42 -1.26 3.47
CA ARG A 14 7.42 -1.13 4.54
C ARG A 14 8.80 -0.80 3.98
N SER A 15 9.22 -1.48 2.93
CA SER A 15 10.50 -1.22 2.27
C SER A 15 10.55 0.18 1.65
N ASP A 16 9.47 0.60 0.99
CA ASP A 16 9.39 1.93 0.40
C ASP A 16 9.34 3.03 1.46
N PHE A 17 8.71 2.78 2.62
CA PHE A 17 8.76 3.69 3.77
C PHE A 17 10.17 3.91 4.30
N VAL A 18 11.01 2.86 4.36
CA VAL A 18 12.43 3.01 4.77
C VAL A 18 13.20 3.90 3.80
N VAL A 19 12.85 3.88 2.50
CA VAL A 19 13.53 4.65 1.45
C VAL A 19 13.00 6.09 1.34
N GLN A 20 11.68 6.29 1.43
CA GLN A 20 11.04 7.60 1.26
C GLN A 20 10.82 8.35 2.57
N GLY A 21 10.76 7.66 3.70
CA GLY A 21 10.42 8.22 5.01
C GLY A 21 8.92 8.44 5.24
N ASP A 22 8.07 8.17 4.24
CA ASP A 22 6.63 8.39 4.27
C ASP A 22 5.84 7.23 3.67
N ALA A 23 4.55 7.13 4.03
CA ALA A 23 3.69 6.05 3.55
C ALA A 23 3.47 6.17 2.03
N PRO A 24 3.61 5.07 1.26
CA PRO A 24 3.50 5.11 -0.19
C PRO A 24 2.09 5.46 -0.64
N THR A 25 2.01 6.26 -1.69
CA THR A 25 0.73 6.57 -2.36
C THR A 25 0.28 5.38 -3.21
N ILE A 26 -1.02 5.33 -3.55
CA ILE A 26 -1.57 4.31 -4.45
C ILE A 26 -0.79 4.26 -5.77
N ARG A 27 -0.45 5.42 -6.32
CA ARG A 27 0.34 5.53 -7.55
C ARG A 27 1.70 4.86 -7.42
N ARG A 28 2.36 5.01 -6.27
CA ARG A 28 3.68 4.42 -6.05
C ARG A 28 3.61 2.90 -5.92
N ILE A 29 2.59 2.39 -5.25
CA ILE A 29 2.31 0.94 -5.17
C ILE A 29 2.06 0.36 -6.57
N THR A 30 1.35 1.11 -7.44
CA THR A 30 1.05 0.62 -8.79
C THR A 30 2.23 0.76 -9.75
N THR A 31 3.02 1.84 -9.67
CA THR A 31 4.16 2.06 -10.58
C THR A 31 5.42 1.32 -10.16
N VAL A 32 5.71 1.27 -8.86
CA VAL A 32 6.94 0.66 -8.32
C VAL A 32 6.67 -0.73 -7.78
N GLY A 33 5.57 -0.91 -7.04
CA GLY A 33 5.18 -2.22 -6.52
C GLY A 33 4.62 -3.17 -7.59
N GLY A 34 4.41 -2.69 -8.82
CA GLY A 34 3.94 -3.50 -9.94
C GLY A 34 2.53 -4.06 -9.76
N VAL A 35 1.77 -3.59 -8.76
CA VAL A 35 0.42 -4.08 -8.47
C VAL A 35 -0.59 -3.23 -9.22
N PRO A 36 -1.32 -3.76 -10.21
CA PRO A 36 -2.29 -2.98 -10.95
C PRO A 36 -3.40 -2.46 -10.03
N THR A 37 -3.89 -1.24 -10.31
CA THR A 37 -4.89 -0.55 -9.49
C THR A 37 -6.11 -1.43 -9.21
N LYS A 38 -6.64 -2.13 -10.24
CA LYS A 38 -7.77 -3.07 -10.06
C LYS A 38 -7.49 -4.14 -9.00
N GLN A 39 -6.32 -4.77 -9.04
CA GLN A 39 -5.93 -5.80 -8.08
C GLN A 39 -5.77 -5.21 -6.68
N LEU A 40 -5.20 -4.01 -6.57
CA LEU A 40 -5.06 -3.32 -5.29
C LEU A 40 -6.42 -3.03 -4.64
N TYR A 41 -7.43 -2.62 -5.42
CA TYR A 41 -8.80 -2.42 -4.92
C TYR A 41 -9.54 -3.74 -4.60
N GLN A 42 -9.18 -4.85 -5.25
CA GLN A 42 -9.70 -6.18 -4.92
C GLN A 42 -9.11 -6.70 -3.61
N LEU A 43 -7.80 -6.54 -3.41
CA LEU A 43 -7.11 -6.92 -2.18
C LEU A 43 -7.54 -6.03 -0.99
N PHE A 44 -7.57 -4.72 -1.19
CA PHE A 44 -7.91 -3.75 -0.15
C PHE A 44 -9.13 -2.91 -0.56
N PRO A 45 -10.35 -3.45 -0.42
CA PRO A 45 -11.57 -2.73 -0.79
C PRO A 45 -11.83 -1.54 0.14
N LYS A 46 -12.49 -0.48 -0.34
CA LYS A 46 -12.81 0.75 0.44
C LYS A 46 -11.57 1.50 0.96
N GLY A 47 -10.70 1.93 0.04
CA GLY A 47 -9.56 2.81 0.35
C GLY A 47 -8.26 2.03 0.60
N PRO A 48 -7.60 1.55 -0.48
CA PRO A 48 -6.42 0.70 -0.37
C PRO A 48 -5.26 1.41 0.34
N GLY A 49 -4.98 2.68 0.02
CA GLY A 49 -3.87 3.42 0.64
C GLY A 49 -3.97 3.51 2.18
N LYS A 50 -5.16 3.82 2.70
CA LYS A 50 -5.39 3.91 4.16
C LYS A 50 -5.28 2.53 4.83
N LYS A 51 -5.86 1.49 4.22
CA LYS A 51 -5.85 0.14 4.79
C LYS A 51 -4.46 -0.48 4.77
N VAL A 52 -3.76 -0.36 3.65
CA VAL A 52 -2.39 -0.86 3.50
C VAL A 52 -1.47 -0.15 4.49
N ALA A 53 -1.51 1.19 4.59
CA ALA A 53 -0.70 1.92 5.56
C ALA A 53 -1.01 1.51 7.01
N TYR A 54 -2.30 1.35 7.35
CA TYR A 54 -2.71 0.90 8.68
C TYR A 54 -2.20 -0.51 9.01
N ILE A 55 -2.34 -1.46 8.09
CA ILE A 55 -1.86 -2.85 8.29
C ILE A 55 -0.33 -2.93 8.29
N ALA A 56 0.33 -2.10 7.48
CA ALA A 56 1.78 -2.03 7.40
C ALA A 56 2.42 -1.37 8.64
N GLY A 57 1.63 -0.72 9.51
CA GLY A 57 2.12 0.01 10.69
C GLY A 57 2.69 1.39 10.36
N LEU A 58 2.30 1.95 9.22
CA LEU A 58 2.79 3.22 8.71
C LEU A 58 1.92 4.39 9.16
N LYS A 59 2.51 5.57 9.26
CA LYS A 59 1.78 6.82 9.54
C LYS A 59 0.75 7.08 8.44
N LYS A 60 -0.35 7.75 8.78
CA LYS A 60 -1.43 8.08 7.83
C LYS A 60 -0.83 8.78 6.60
N PRO A 61 -1.02 8.26 5.37
CA PRO A 61 -0.48 8.88 4.17
C PRO A 61 -1.07 10.28 4.02
N THR A 62 -0.18 11.27 3.91
CA THR A 62 -0.52 12.66 3.66
C THR A 62 -0.96 12.78 2.20
N GLY A 63 -2.26 13.00 1.94
CA GLY A 63 -2.78 13.17 0.56
C GLY A 63 -3.92 12.25 0.13
N CYS A 64 -4.45 11.39 1.00
CA CYS A 64 -5.77 10.79 0.74
C CYS A 64 -6.87 11.81 1.06
N ILE A 65 -7.32 12.56 0.05
CA ILE A 65 -8.66 13.15 0.01
C ILE A 65 -9.67 12.04 -0.30
#